data_AF-A0A3B0YV89-F1
#
_entry.id   AF-A0A3B0YV89-F1
#
_cell.length_a   1.000
_cell.length_b   1.000
_cell.length_c   1.000
_cell.angle_alpha   90.00
_cell.angle_beta   90.00
_cell.angle_gamma   90.00
#
_symmetry.space_group_name_H-M   'P 1'
#
loop_
_entity.id
_entity.type
_entity.pdbx_description
1 polymer ?
#
loop_
_entity_poly.entity_id
_entity_poly.type
_entity_poly.pdbx_seq_one_letter_code
_entity_poly.pdbx_strand_id
1 'polypeptide(L)' 'RGQILTGVSIALPQSPAFKANIEVRFARADEVHHSLRIGGRFVSLDKNQERIIAHFLAEQQRKRRRHNPG' A
#
# COMPACT_ATOMS: atom_id res chain seq x y z
N ARG A 1 1.84 16.86 -11.37
CA ARG A 1 0.80 15.81 -11.15
C ARG A 1 1.34 14.52 -11.73
N GLY A 2 1.23 13.40 -11.01
CA GLY A 2 1.76 12.11 -11.47
C GLY A 2 0.80 11.34 -12.39
N GLN A 3 1.29 10.26 -13.01
CA GLN A 3 0.46 9.33 -13.77
C GLN A 3 -0.52 8.61 -12.82
N ILE A 4 -1.77 8.46 -13.25
CA ILE A 4 -2.78 7.69 -12.51
C ILE A 4 -2.86 6.28 -13.10
N LEU A 5 -2.58 5.27 -12.28
CA LEU A 5 -2.86 3.88 -12.56
C LEU A 5 -4.27 3.57 -12.09
N THR A 6 -5.15 3.19 -13.01
CA THR A 6 -6.57 2.95 -12.72
C THR A 6 -6.84 1.47 -12.47
N GLY A 7 -7.71 1.17 -11.50
CA GLY A 7 -8.16 -0.21 -11.27
C GLY A 7 -7.07 -1.18 -10.81
N VAL A 8 -6.05 -0.66 -10.10
CA VAL A 8 -4.98 -1.47 -9.53
C VAL A 8 -5.57 -2.41 -8.48
N SER A 9 -5.19 -3.69 -8.53
CA SER A 9 -5.60 -4.68 -7.53
C SER A 9 -4.69 -4.60 -6.32
N ILE A 10 -5.27 -4.36 -5.14
CA ILE A 10 -4.56 -4.32 -3.88
C ILE A 10 -4.93 -5.58 -3.09
N ALA A 11 -3.93 -6.40 -2.79
CA ALA A 11 -4.08 -7.58 -1.94
C ALA A 11 -3.28 -7.35 -0.66
N LEU A 12 -3.98 -7.27 0.47
CA LEU A 12 -3.36 -7.21 1.79
C LEU A 12 -3.50 -8.58 2.46
N PRO A 13 -2.49 -9.03 3.23
CA PRO A 13 -2.61 -10.26 4.01
C PRO A 13 -3.86 -10.24 4.89
N GLN A 14 -4.59 -11.36 4.91
CA GLN A 14 -5.77 -11.56 5.77
C GLN A 14 -6.93 -10.57 5.53
N SER A 15 -6.97 -9.91 4.37
CA SER A 15 -8.07 -9.02 3.96
C SER A 15 -8.53 -9.34 2.54
N PRO A 16 -9.81 -9.10 2.19
CA PRO A 16 -10.27 -9.20 0.82
C PRO A 16 -9.48 -8.25 -0.10
N ALA A 17 -9.19 -8.70 -1.32
CA ALA A 17 -8.60 -7.83 -2.33
C ALA A 17 -9.59 -6.76 -2.79
N PHE A 18 -9.10 -5.57 -3.11
CA PHE A 18 -9.93 -4.47 -3.60
C PHE A 18 -9.26 -3.73 -4.76
N LYS A 19 -10.04 -2.96 -5.53
CA LYS A 19 -9.55 -2.14 -6.63
C LYS A 19 -9.37 -0.70 -6.17
N ALA A 20 -8.26 -0.07 -6.54
CA ALA A 20 -8.00 1.33 -6.23
C ALA A 20 -7.28 2.04 -7.38
N ASN A 21 -7.45 3.36 -7.44
CA ASN A 21 -6.66 4.22 -8.32
C ASN A 21 -5.42 4.71 -7.55
N ILE A 22 -4.27 4.75 -8.21
CA ILE A 22 -3.00 5.17 -7.60
C ILE A 22 -2.35 6.26 -8.46
N GLU A 23 -2.08 7.42 -7.87
CA GLU A 23 -1.22 8.43 -8.47
C GLU A 23 0.25 8.09 -8.16
N VAL A 24 1.05 7.84 -9.20
CA VAL A 24 2.48 7.58 -9.08
C VAL A 24 3.20 8.87 -8.64
N ARG A 25 3.93 8.81 -7.53
CA ARG A 25 4.70 9.92 -6.95
C ARG A 25 6.19 9.81 -7.23
N PHE A 26 6.70 8.60 -7.36
CA PHE A 26 8.06 8.33 -7.81
C PHE A 26 8.17 6.91 -8.37
N ALA A 27 9.15 6.72 -9.24
CA ALA A 27 9.62 5.42 -9.69
C ALA A 27 11.15 5.43 -9.64
N ARG A 28 11.75 4.46 -8.96
CA ARG A 28 13.21 4.34 -8.82
C ARG A 28 13.63 2.92 -9.18
N ALA A 29 14.54 2.80 -10.12
CA ALA A 29 15.21 1.54 -10.39
C ALA A 29 16.17 1.25 -9.22
N ASP A 30 16.12 0.02 -8.74
CA ASP A 30 17.12 -0.57 -7.87
C ASP A 30 17.94 -1.53 -8.75
N GLU A 31 19.09 -1.05 -9.21
CA GLU A 31 19.96 -1.78 -10.13
C GLU A 31 20.60 -3.00 -9.48
N VAL A 32 20.81 -2.97 -8.15
CA VAL A 32 21.41 -4.09 -7.39
C VAL A 32 20.49 -5.29 -7.37
N HIS A 33 19.19 -5.05 -7.16
CA HIS A 33 18.19 -6.12 -7.07
C HIS A 33 17.38 -6.30 -8.36
N HIS A 34 17.77 -5.63 -9.44
CA HIS A 34 17.05 -5.59 -10.72
C HIS A 34 15.53 -5.38 -10.53
N SER A 35 15.16 -4.42 -9.67
CA SER A 35 13.76 -4.18 -9.31
C SER A 35 13.36 -2.72 -9.55
N LEU A 36 12.07 -2.48 -9.77
CA LEU A 36 11.51 -1.13 -9.89
C LEU A 36 10.65 -0.82 -8.66
N ARG A 37 11.06 0.17 -7.88
CA ARG A 37 10.29 0.64 -6.73
C ARG A 37 9.41 1.82 -7.12
N ILE A 38 8.11 1.62 -7.04
CA ILE A 38 7.10 2.64 -7.32
C ILE A 38 6.48 3.08 -5.99
N GLY A 39 6.46 4.40 -5.75
CA GLY A 39 5.70 5.00 -4.66
C GLY A 39 4.48 5.70 -5.21
N GLY A 40 3.32 5.44 -4.61
CA GLY A 40 2.05 6.01 -5.06
C GLY A 40 1.17 6.50 -3.92
N ARG A 41 0.21 7.36 -4.27
CA ARG A 41 -0.85 7.84 -3.39
C ARG A 41 -2.18 7.28 -3.87
N PHE A 42 -2.97 6.71 -2.96
CA PHE A 42 -4.34 6.30 -3.28
C PHE A 42 -5.19 7.51 -3.68
N VAL A 43 -6.01 7.35 -4.71
CA VAL A 43 -6.93 8.38 -5.20
C VAL A 43 -8.35 7.93 -4.94
N SER A 44 -9.09 8.74 -4.17
CA SER A 44 -10.52 8.55 -3.89
C SER A 44 -10.88 7.16 -3.36
N LEU A 45 -10.27 6.77 -2.23
CA LEU A 45 -10.68 5.56 -1.51
C LEU A 45 -12.12 5.71 -1.01
N ASP A 46 -12.88 4.62 -1.05
CA ASP A 46 -14.15 4.56 -0.33
C ASP A 46 -13.93 4.21 1.15
N LYS A 47 -14.98 4.43 1.97
CA LYS A 47 -14.92 4.18 3.42
C LYS A 47 -14.57 2.73 3.79
N ASN A 48 -14.96 1.76 2.95
CA ASN A 48 -14.66 0.35 3.20
C ASN A 48 -13.18 0.06 2.93
N GLN A 49 -12.63 0.58 1.83
CA GLN A 49 -11.22 0.48 1.49
C GLN A 49 -10.33 1.15 2.54
N GLU A 50 -10.69 2.35 2.98
CA GLU A 50 -9.99 3.05 4.07
C GLU A 50 -9.98 2.20 5.35
N ARG A 51 -11.11 1.60 5.71
CA ARG A 51 -11.22 0.73 6.89
C ARG A 51 -10.33 -0.50 6.79
N ILE A 52 -10.30 -1.16 5.63
CA ILE A 52 -9.43 -2.33 5.38
C ILE A 52 -7.95 -1.94 5.56
N ILE A 53 -7.53 -0.84 4.94
CA ILE A 53 -6.14 -0.36 5.04
C ILE A 53 -5.80 0.01 6.49
N ALA A 54 -6.68 0.74 7.18
CA ALA A 54 -6.47 1.14 8.57
C ALA A 54 -6.33 -0.07 9.51
N HIS A 55 -7.17 -1.09 9.34
CA HIS A 55 -7.09 -2.33 10.10
C HIS A 55 -5.75 -3.03 9.88
N PHE A 56 -5.35 -3.21 8.62
CA PHE A 56 -4.06 -3.81 8.27
C PHE A 56 -2.89 -3.06 8.92
N LEU A 57 -2.87 -1.73 8.85
CA LEU A 57 -1.82 -0.92 9.46
C LEU A 57 -1.76 -1.09 10.98
N ALA A 58 -2.92 -1.13 11.65
CA ALA A 58 -3.00 -1.35 13.09
C ALA A 58 -2.42 -2.72 13.49
N GLU A 59 -2.69 -3.78 12.71
CA GLU A 59 -2.12 -5.10 12.93
C GLU A 59 -0.60 -5.13 12.74
N GLN A 60 -0.07 -4.51 11.68
CA GLN A 60 1.37 -4.43 11.44
C GLN A 60 2.09 -3.68 12.58
N GLN A 61 1.49 -2.61 13.09
CA GLN A 61 2.04 -1.88 14.24
C GLN A 61 2.02 -2.70 15.53
N ARG A 62 0.96 -3.49 15.78
CA ARG A 62 0.89 -4.40 16.93
C ARG A 62 1.96 -5.49 16.84
N LYS A 63 2.18 -6.08 15.66
CA LYS A 63 3.23 -7.09 15.44
C LYS A 63 4.62 -6.53 15.73
N ARG A 64 4.92 -5.32 15.26
CA ARG A 64 6.20 -4.64 15.53
C ARG A 64 6.43 -4.41 17.03
N ARG A 65 5.42 -3.92 17.76
CA ARG A 65 5.50 -3.70 19.21
C ARG A 65 5.76 -4.99 20.01
N ARG A 66 5.21 -6.13 19.56
CA ARG A 66 5.44 -7.43 20.21
C ARG A 66 6.85 -7.98 19.96
N HIS A 67 7.47 -7.66 18.83
CA HIS A 67 8.78 -8.21 18.46
C HIS A 67 9.96 -7.36 18.94
N ASN A 68 9.71 -6.10 19.31
CA ASN A 68 10.70 -5.23 19.94
C ASN A 68 10.12 -4.71 21.27
N PRO A 69 10.05 -5.55 22.33
CA PRO A 69 9.84 -5.02 23.67
C PRO A 69 11.02 -4.07 23.93
N GLY A 70 10.72 -2.83 24.33
CA GLY A 70 11.74 -1.83 24.64
C GLY A 70 12.69 -2.27 25.74
#